data_AF-A0A2N5FKW5-F1
#
_entry.id   AF-A0A2N5FKW5-F1
#
_cell.length_a   1.000
_cell.length_b   1.000
_cell.length_c   1.000
_cell.angle_alpha   90.00
_cell.angle_beta   90.00
_cell.angle_gamma   90.00
#
_symmetry.space_group_name_H-M   'P 1'
#
loop_
_entity.id
_entity.type
_entity.pdbx_description
1 polymer ?
#
loop_
_entity_poly.entity_id
_entity_poly.type
_entity_poly.pdbx_seq_one_letter_code
_entity_poly.pdbx_strand_id
1 'polypeptide(L)' 'MKRNPYVPLIAGMSLIFFVFVIVNTIKHVRVYLVYSSGLGPFIIGGLLLAVILVLIVKGSSYR' A
#
# COMPACT_ATOMS: atom_id res chain seq x y z
N MET A 1 21.38 17.67 5.14
CA MET A 1 20.50 16.48 5.22
C MET A 1 20.45 15.83 3.84
N LYS A 2 21.10 14.67 3.64
CA LYS A 2 20.95 13.89 2.40
C LYS A 2 19.47 13.50 2.26
N ARG A 3 18.81 13.94 1.19
CA ARG A 3 17.45 13.51 0.87
C ARG A 3 17.49 12.05 0.45
N ASN A 4 16.64 11.23 1.05
CA ASN A 4 16.45 9.85 0.65
C ASN A 4 15.99 9.80 -0.83
N PRO A 5 16.74 9.16 -1.74
CA PRO A 5 16.43 9.14 -3.17
C PRO A 5 15.13 8.41 -3.49
N TYR A 6 14.64 7.56 -2.58
CA TYR A 6 13.43 6.76 -2.78
C TYR A 6 12.13 7.50 -2.42
N VAL A 7 12.20 8.74 -1.93
CA VAL A 7 11.02 9.53 -1.52
C VAL A 7 9.96 9.67 -2.63
N PRO A 8 10.31 9.99 -3.90
CA PRO A 8 9.31 10.08 -4.97
C PRO A 8 8.62 8.73 -5.25
N LEU A 9 9.37 7.63 -5.11
CA LEU A 9 8.89 6.28 -5.35
C LEU A 9 7.96 5.82 -4.21
N ILE A 10 8.30 6.13 -2.96
CA ILE A 10 7.43 5.91 -1.79
C ILE A 10 6.12 6.69 -1.94
N ALA A 11 6.19 7.95 -2.37
CA ALA A 11 5.01 8.78 -2.58
C ALA A 11 4.09 8.21 -3.68
N GLY A 12 4.66 7.78 -4.82
CA GLY A 12 3.92 7.13 -5.90
C GLY A 12 3.26 5.82 -5.46
N MET A 13 4.00 4.96 -4.75
CA MET A 13 3.46 3.69 -4.24
C MET A 13 2.35 3.90 -3.20
N SER A 14 2.49 4.92 -2.34
CA SER A 14 1.47 5.27 -1.35
C SER A 14 0.19 5.76 -2.02
N LEU A 15 0.29 6.52 -3.11
CA LEU A 15 -0.85 6.97 -3.90
C LEU A 15 -1.59 5.78 -4.54
N ILE A 16 -0.84 4.85 -5.15
CA ILE A 16 -1.40 3.64 -5.77
C ILE A 16 -2.11 2.77 -4.71
N PHE A 17 -1.48 2.61 -3.55
CA PHE A 17 -2.06 1.88 -2.43
C PHE A 17 -3.37 2.53 -1.95
N PHE A 18 -3.41 3.85 -1.84
CA PHE A 18 -4.61 4.58 -1.45
C PHE A 18 -5.76 4.39 -2.44
N VAL A 19 -5.48 4.50 -3.75
CA VAL A 19 -6.48 4.24 -4.80
C VAL A 19 -6.96 2.79 -4.76
N PHE A 20 -6.05 1.83 -4.56
CA PHE A 20 -6.40 0.42 -4.39
C PHE A 20 -7.36 0.22 -3.22
N VAL A 21 -7.05 0.78 -2.04
CA VAL A 21 -7.92 0.69 -0.86
C VAL A 21 -9.29 1.29 -1.15
N ILE A 22 -9.37 2.47 -1.78
CA ILE A 22 -10.66 3.11 -2.12
C ILE A 22 -11.48 2.22 -3.06
N VAL A 23 -10.89 1.77 -4.18
CA VAL A 23 -11.60 0.94 -5.15
C VAL A 23 -12.05 -0.37 -4.52
N ASN A 24 -11.18 -0.99 -3.73
CA ASN A 24 -11.46 -2.24 -3.06
C ASN A 24 -12.56 -2.07 -2.02
N THR A 25 -12.52 -0.98 -1.24
CA THR A 25 -13.56 -0.59 -0.28
C THR A 25 -14.88 -0.34 -0.98
N ILE A 26 -14.93 0.44 -2.08
CA ILE A 26 -16.19 0.69 -2.79
C ILE A 26 -16.79 -0.60 -3.36
N LYS A 27 -15.94 -1.47 -3.95
CA LYS A 27 -16.38 -2.75 -4.52
C LYS A 27 -16.81 -3.75 -3.45
N HIS A 28 -16.12 -3.80 -2.32
CA HIS A 28 -16.36 -4.81 -1.30
C HIS A 28 -17.35 -4.33 -0.24
N VAL A 29 -17.31 -3.09 0.22
CA VAL A 29 -18.23 -2.58 1.27
C VAL A 29 -19.69 -2.59 0.82
N ARG A 30 -19.99 -2.36 -0.47
CA ARG A 30 -21.37 -2.49 -0.98
C ARG A 30 -21.84 -3.94 -1.12
N VAL A 31 -20.91 -4.89 -1.29
CA VAL A 31 -21.22 -6.30 -1.59
C VAL A 31 -21.10 -7.20 -0.35
N TYR A 32 -20.38 -6.77 0.69
CA TYR A 32 -19.89 -7.64 1.76
C TYR A 32 -20.16 -7.14 3.19
N LEU A 33 -21.29 -6.46 3.44
CA LEU A 33 -21.86 -6.54 4.80
C LEU A 33 -22.31 -7.97 5.16
N VAL A 34 -22.33 -8.92 4.19
CA VAL A 34 -22.86 -10.28 4.36
C VAL A 34 -21.91 -11.40 3.92
N TYR A 35 -20.82 -11.17 3.19
CA TYR A 35 -19.92 -12.27 2.79
C TYR A 35 -18.45 -11.93 2.98
N SER A 36 -17.66 -12.95 3.27
CA SER A 36 -16.22 -12.92 3.42
C SER A 36 -15.53 -12.13 2.28
N SER A 37 -14.89 -11.01 2.58
CA SER A 37 -14.13 -10.18 1.63
C SER A 37 -12.97 -10.89 0.92
N GLY A 38 -12.78 -12.19 1.17
CA GLY A 38 -11.69 -13.01 0.64
C GLY A 38 -10.32 -12.63 1.19
N LEU A 39 -9.38 -13.58 1.16
CA LEU A 39 -7.97 -13.32 1.51
C LEU A 39 -7.25 -12.45 0.46
N GLY A 40 -7.78 -12.35 -0.77
CA GLY A 40 -7.16 -11.61 -1.87
C GLY A 40 -6.86 -10.14 -1.56
N PRO A 41 -7.86 -9.33 -1.14
CA PRO A 41 -7.66 -7.97 -0.64
C PRO A 41 -6.57 -7.84 0.43
N PHE A 42 -6.53 -8.77 1.38
CA PHE A 42 -5.55 -8.79 2.46
C PHE A 42 -4.14 -9.09 1.95
N ILE A 43 -3.99 -10.09 1.08
CA ILE A 43 -2.69 -10.47 0.51
C ILE A 43 -2.12 -9.34 -0.35
N ILE A 44 -2.93 -8.78 -1.26
CA ILE A 44 -2.48 -7.71 -2.17
C ILE A 44 -2.18 -6.42 -1.38
N GLY A 45 -3.04 -6.05 -0.43
CA GLY A 45 -2.82 -4.89 0.43
C GLY A 45 -1.59 -5.04 1.31
N GLY A 46 -1.41 -6.21 1.93
CA GLY A 46 -0.25 -6.53 2.76
C GLY A 46 1.07 -6.49 1.97
N LEU A 47 1.06 -6.99 0.73
CA LEU A 47 2.25 -7.00 -0.12
C LEU A 47 2.65 -5.59 -0.57
N LEU A 48 1.67 -4.73 -0.90
CA LEU A 48 1.92 -3.31 -1.18
C LEU A 48 2.50 -2.58 0.03
N LEU A 49 1.98 -2.83 1.24
CA LEU A 49 2.51 -2.27 2.48
C LEU A 49 3.94 -2.74 2.77
N ALA A 50 4.23 -4.02 2.53
CA ALA A 50 5.57 -4.58 2.71
C ALA A 50 6.59 -3.89 1.80
N VAL A 51 6.26 -3.64 0.53
CA VAL A 51 7.17 -2.93 -0.40
C VAL A 51 7.42 -1.49 0.03
N ILE A 52 6.37 -0.78 0.50
CA ILE A 52 6.51 0.58 1.03
C ILE A 52 7.45 0.60 2.24
N LEU A 53 7.30 -0.35 3.18
CA LEU A 53 8.17 -0.48 4.34
C LEU A 53 9.63 -0.75 3.95
N VAL A 54 9.87 -1.65 2.99
CA VAL A 54 11.23 -1.94 2.50
C VAL A 54 11.88 -0.69 1.91
N LEU A 55 11.15 0.10 1.13
CA LEU A 55 11.66 1.35 0.55
C LEU A 55 11.98 2.40 1.61
N ILE A 56 11.16 2.49 2.66
CA ILE A 56 11.40 3.39 3.81
C ILE A 56 12.66 2.96 4.56
N VAL A 57 12.79 1.68 4.90
CA VAL A 57 13.96 1.14 5.64
C VAL A 57 15.24 1.31 4.81
N LYS A 58 15.21 0.93 3.52
CA LYS A 58 16.36 1.07 2.61
C LYS A 58 16.77 2.53 2.44
N GLY A 59 15.79 3.42 2.37
CA GLY A 59 16.04 4.86 2.27
C GLY A 59 16.51 5.51 3.57
N SER A 60 16.14 4.96 4.73
CA SER A 60 16.67 5.36 6.04
C SER A 60 18.12 4.91 6.22
N SER A 61 18.48 3.74 5.68
CA SER A 61 19.85 3.23 5.64
C SER A 61 20.76 4.01 4.67
N TYR A 62 20.19 4.87 3.81
CA TYR A 62 20.92 5.70 2.82
C TYR A 62 21.48 7.01 3.42
N ARG A 63 21.58 7.08 4.76
CA ARG A 63 22.03 8.25 5.53
C ARG A 63 23.49 8.61 5.23
#